data_AF-A0A9D4M8B3-F1
#
_entry.id   AF-A0A9D4M8B3-F1
#
_cell.length_a   1.000
_cell.length_b   1.000
_cell.length_c   1.000
_cell.angle_alpha   90.00
_cell.angle_beta   90.00
_cell.angle_gamma   90.00
#
_symmetry.space_group_name_H-M   'P 1'
#
loop_
_entity.id
_entity.type
_entity.pdbx_description
1 polymer ?
#
loop_
_entity_poly.entity_id
_entity_poly.type
_entity_poly.pdbx_seq_one_letter_code
_entity_poly.pdbx_strand_id
1 'polypeptide(L)' 'MLFFDIGKHQLLALQQHVREHGLTPRVHGDRGRKPEHAICFDDVMRVVHFIRNDADERGLPQPPPRVV' A
#
# COMPACT_ATOMS: atom_id res chain seq x y z
N MET A 1 -11.19 -9.79 -8.64
CA MET A 1 -9.72 -9.71 -8.56
C MET A 1 -9.35 -8.32 -8.04
N LEU A 2 -9.11 -8.18 -6.75
CA LEU A 2 -8.64 -6.96 -6.10
C LEU A 2 -7.17 -7.16 -5.76
N PHE A 3 -6.26 -6.54 -6.51
CA PHE A 3 -4.87 -6.45 -6.09
C PHE A 3 -4.83 -5.49 -4.88
N PHE A 4 -4.49 -5.99 -3.69
CA PHE A 4 -4.23 -5.19 -2.48
C PHE A 4 -5.39 -4.38 -1.90
N ASP A 5 -6.64 -4.85 -2.01
CA ASP A 5 -7.81 -4.18 -1.39
C ASP A 5 -8.05 -2.74 -1.89
N ILE A 6 -7.52 -2.39 -3.08
CA ILE A 6 -7.75 -1.10 -3.69
C ILE A 6 -9.17 -1.03 -4.26
N GLY A 7 -9.96 -0.06 -3.82
CA GLY A 7 -11.32 0.11 -4.36
C GLY A 7 -11.31 0.44 -5.86
N LYS A 8 -12.37 0.02 -6.56
CA LYS A 8 -12.51 0.16 -8.02
C LYS A 8 -12.26 1.59 -8.50
N HIS A 9 -12.79 2.58 -7.78
CA HIS A 9 -12.60 3.99 -8.13
C HIS A 9 -11.14 4.43 -8.00
N GLN A 10 -10.45 4.01 -6.94
CA GLN A 10 -9.02 4.31 -6.79
C GLN A 10 -8.21 3.64 -7.89
N LEU A 11 -8.51 2.39 -8.25
CA LEU A 11 -7.81 1.69 -9.33
C LEU A 11 -7.99 2.38 -10.68
N LEU A 12 -9.22 2.75 -11.04
CA LEU A 12 -9.52 3.47 -12.29
C LEU A 12 -8.81 4.82 -12.34
N ALA A 13 -8.79 5.55 -11.22
CA ALA A 13 -8.09 6.83 -11.11
C ALA A 13 -6.57 6.68 -11.29
N LEU A 14 -5.97 5.62 -10.73
CA LEU A 14 -4.55 5.33 -10.94
C LEU A 14 -4.26 4.96 -12.40
N GLN A 15 -5.08 4.12 -13.02
CA GLN A 15 -4.93 3.75 -14.43
C GLN A 15 -5.06 4.95 -15.37
N GLN A 16 -5.96 5.88 -15.06
CA GLN A 16 -6.09 7.12 -15.81
C GLN A 16 -4.87 8.03 -15.64
N HIS A 17 -4.41 8.23 -14.39
CA HIS A 17 -3.21 9.02 -14.10
C HIS A 17 -1.98 8.50 -14.84
N VAL A 18 -1.76 7.18 -14.82
CA VAL A 18 -0.62 6.56 -15.52
C VAL A 18 -0.70 6.77 -17.03
N ARG A 19 -1.90 6.74 -17.62
CA ARG A 19 -2.08 7.02 -19.06
C ARG A 19 -1.79 8.48 -19.41
N GLU A 20 -2.17 9.42 -18.55
CA GLU A 20 -2.05 10.85 -18.82
C GLU A 20 -0.68 11.44 -18.44
N HIS A 21 -0.07 10.97 -17.36
CA HIS A 21 1.12 11.57 -16.73
C HIS A 21 2.29 10.59 -16.56
N GLY A 22 2.14 9.34 -16.99
CA GLY A 22 3.13 8.28 -16.79
C GLY A 22 3.27 7.83 -15.33
N LEU A 23 4.38 7.17 -15.00
CA LEU A 23 4.70 6.68 -13.65
C LEU A 23 5.24 7.80 -12.75
N THR A 24 4.50 8.89 -12.65
CA THR A 24 4.82 10.02 -11.78
C THR A 24 3.92 10.02 -10.54
N PRO A 25 4.43 10.37 -9.34
CA PRO A 25 3.58 10.50 -8.16
C PRO A 25 2.48 11.55 -8.38
N ARG A 26 1.25 11.25 -7.96
CA ARG A 26 0.17 12.24 -7.95
C ARG A 26 0.49 13.32 -6.94
N VAL A 27 0.66 14.55 -7.42
CA VAL A 27 0.89 15.72 -6.57
C VAL A 27 -0.47 16.36 -6.26
N HIS A 28 -0.85 16.40 -4.98
CA HIS A 28 -2.02 17.18 -4.57
C HIS A 28 -1.75 18.65 -4.87
N GLY A 29 -2.76 19.38 -5.35
CA GLY A 29 -2.70 20.82 -5.66
C GLY A 29 -2.17 21.77 -4.57
N ASP A 30 -1.87 21.30 -3.37
CA ASP A 30 -1.17 22.07 -2.34
C ASP A 30 0.32 21.71 -2.25
N ARG A 31 1.09 22.30 -3.18
CA ARG A 31 2.53 22.61 -3.08
C ARG A 31 3.46 21.47 -2.62
N GLY A 32 3.38 20.28 -3.20
CA GLY A 32 4.41 19.24 -3.01
C GLY A 32 4.57 18.76 -1.56
N ARG A 33 3.63 19.10 -0.66
CA ARG A 33 3.62 18.56 0.70
C ARG A 33 3.10 17.14 0.64
N LYS A 34 3.96 16.20 1.03
CA LYS A 34 3.54 14.85 1.36
C LYS A 34 2.64 14.92 2.61
N PRO A 35 1.48 14.24 2.65
CA PRO A 35 0.64 14.19 3.85
C PRO A 35 1.47 13.72 5.05
N GLU A 36 1.27 14.28 6.24
CA GLU A 36 2.03 13.88 7.44
C GLU A 36 1.89 12.37 7.75
N HIS A 37 0.77 11.77 7.34
CA HIS A 37 0.48 10.35 7.54
C HIS A 37 0.81 9.48 6.32
N ALA A 38 1.46 10.01 5.28
CA ALA A 38 1.84 9.20 4.14
C ALA A 38 3.13 8.42 4.44
N ILE A 39 2.95 7.14 4.76
CA ILE A 39 4.05 6.20 5.05
C ILE A 39 4.63 5.67 3.72
N CYS A 40 5.94 5.41 3.68
CA CYS A 40 6.54 4.75 2.53
C CYS A 40 6.04 3.30 2.42
N PHE A 41 5.73 2.85 1.20
CA PHE A 41 5.30 1.45 0.98
C PHE A 41 6.36 0.45 1.46
N ASP A 42 7.64 0.71 1.18
CA ASP A 42 8.73 -0.18 1.60
C ASP A 42 8.87 -0.24 3.13
N ASP A 43 8.58 0.86 3.84
CA ASP A 43 8.56 0.87 5.31
C ASP A 43 7.43 -0.01 5.85
N VAL A 44 6.23 0.09 5.26
CA VAL A 44 5.10 -0.77 5.62
C VAL A 44 5.46 -2.23 5.41
N MET A 45 6.04 -2.57 4.26
CA MET A 45 6.43 -3.94 3.95
C MET A 45 7.51 -4.46 4.92
N ARG A 46 8.51 -3.64 5.27
CA ARG A 46 9.51 -3.99 6.28
C ARG A 46 8.88 -4.33 7.63
N VAL A 47 7.94 -3.50 8.10
CA VAL A 47 7.23 -3.74 9.37
C VAL A 47 6.38 -5.01 9.30
N VAL A 48 5.67 -5.23 8.21
CA VAL A 48 4.87 -6.46 8.00
C VAL A 48 5.76 -7.70 8.03
N HIS A 49 6.91 -7.66 7.35
CA HIS A 49 7.87 -8.77 7.36
C HIS A 49 8.44 -9.02 8.75
N PHE A 50 8.81 -7.97 9.48
CA PHE A 50 9.29 -8.09 10.85
C PHE A 50 8.28 -8.78 11.76
N ILE A 51 7.01 -8.32 11.75
CA ILE A 51 5.95 -8.89 12.59
C ILE A 51 5.71 -10.36 12.26
N ARG A 52 5.69 -10.73 10.97
CA ARG A 52 5.52 -12.12 10.55
C ARG A 52 6.66 -13.01 11.03
N ASN A 53 7.90 -12.57 10.84
CA ASN A 53 9.08 -13.35 11.25
C ASN A 53 9.14 -13.52 12.78
N ASP A 54 8.89 -12.46 13.55
CA ASP A 54 8.86 -12.54 15.02
C ASP A 54 7.73 -13.45 15.52
N ALA A 55 6.56 -13.39 14.88
CA ALA A 55 5.46 -14.31 15.18
C ALA A 55 5.84 -15.77 14.91
N ASP A 56 6.48 -16.05 13.77
CA ASP A 56 6.92 -17.40 13.42
C ASP A 56 8.00 -17.93 14.38
N GLU A 57 8.98 -17.10 14.73
CA GLU A 57 10.03 -17.44 15.69
C GLU A 57 9.47 -17.76 17.09
N ARG A 58 8.39 -17.07 17.48
CA ARG A 58 7.74 -17.25 18.79
C ARG A 58 6.60 -18.26 18.77
N GLY A 59 6.30 -18.88 17.62
CA GLY A 59 5.18 -19.79 17.46
C GLY A 59 3.81 -19.14 17.68
N LEU A 60 3.70 -17.83 17.46
CA LEU A 60 2.44 -17.09 17.55
C LEU A 60 1.57 -17.38 16.32
N PRO A 61 0.25 -17.55 16.49
CA PRO A 61 -0.63 -17.77 15.36
C PRO A 61 -0.67 -16.53 14.47
N GLN A 62 -0.32 -16.70 13.20
CA GLN A 62 -0.54 -15.66 12.21
C GLN A 62 -2.05 -15.49 11.95
N PRO A 63 -2.50 -14.27 11.63
CA PRO A 63 -3.88 -14.09 11.17
C PRO A 63 -4.14 -14.98 9.96
N PRO A 64 -5.36 -15.54 9.84
CA PRO A 64 -5.68 -16.40 8.72
C PRO A 64 -5.45 -15.65 7.40
N PRO A 65 -5.00 -16.35 6.34
CA PRO A 65 -4.95 -15.76 5.02
C PRO A 65 -6.34 -15.19 4.70
N ARG A 66 -6.39 -13.92 4.30
CA ARG A 66 -7.66 -13.25 4.01
C ARG A 66 -8.33 -13.98 2.85
N VAL A 67 -9.35 -14.79 3.16
CA VAL A 67 -10.14 -15.50 2.16
C VAL A 67 -10.98 -14.45 1.43
N VAL A 68 -10.71 -14.29 0.14
CA VAL A 68 -11.35 -13.32 -0.76
C VAL A 68 -12.30 -14.01 -1.72
#